data_AF-A0A2G2KHG6-F1
#
_entry.id   AF-A0A2G2KHG6-F1
#
_cell.length_a   1.000
_cell.length_b   1.000
_cell.length_c   1.000
_cell.angle_alpha   90.00
_cell.angle_beta   90.00
_cell.angle_gamma   90.00
#
_symmetry.space_group_name_H-M   'P 1'
#
loop_
_entity.id
_entity.type
_entity.pdbx_description
1 polymer ?
#
loop_
_entity_poly.entity_id
_entity_poly.type
_entity_poly.pdbx_seq_one_letter_code
_entity_poly.pdbx_strand_id
1 'polypeptide(L)'
;MTSKDWIELLINIITFCIISYFIFYKSWLKSLGNEMAKLTTREQLTKLEEDVKKNFNEQLESYKSKLNEELSLKIEPLKSELSKNNITHQIQFSYLHQERGKVTLELYKKLQELHSSMISWTARLQRVIIDAEKEDEERAIRVNNAIQDFGNYYTNNKLFFTSEFCEFIDELFKSYWEKSWDFKYKKSRIASGQVTQEYYDTYTEEMKEISIEVRDKLPEKIKELETKFRKLLNVVDEK
;
A
#
# COMPACT_ATOMS: atom_id res chain seq x y z
N MET A 1 -66.77 -107.38 13.39
CA MET A 1 -65.89 -106.34 13.98
C MET A 1 -66.56 -105.90 15.27
N THR A 2 -65.97 -106.21 16.42
CA THR A 2 -66.64 -106.08 17.72
C THR A 2 -66.39 -104.71 18.35
N SER A 3 -67.26 -104.27 19.27
CA SER A 3 -67.18 -102.97 19.95
C SER A 3 -65.83 -102.63 20.60
N LYS A 4 -64.97 -103.63 20.88
CA LYS A 4 -63.63 -103.43 21.44
C LYS A 4 -62.61 -102.92 20.42
N ASP A 5 -62.68 -103.37 19.17
CA ASP A 5 -61.73 -102.98 18.11
C ASP A 5 -61.82 -101.48 17.78
N TRP A 6 -63.04 -100.91 17.89
CA TRP A 6 -63.27 -99.47 17.67
C TRP A 6 -62.71 -98.59 18.78
N ILE A 7 -62.75 -99.06 20.04
CA ILE A 7 -62.22 -98.32 21.19
C ILE A 7 -60.69 -98.27 21.13
N GLU A 8 -60.05 -99.38 20.76
CA GLU A 8 -58.60 -99.46 20.64
C GLU A 8 -58.07 -98.61 19.47
N LEU A 9 -58.81 -98.56 18.36
CA LEU A 9 -58.53 -97.68 17.23
C LEU A 9 -58.71 -96.19 17.59
N LEU A 10 -59.74 -95.85 18.36
CA LEU A 10 -59.96 -94.49 18.88
C LEU A 10 -58.84 -94.04 19.83
N ILE A 11 -58.40 -94.92 20.74
CA ILE A 11 -57.30 -94.63 21.67
C ILE A 11 -56.00 -94.40 20.92
N ASN A 12 -55.69 -95.21 19.90
CA ASN A 12 -54.50 -95.04 19.06
C ASN A 12 -54.55 -93.75 18.23
N ILE A 13 -55.72 -93.37 17.70
CA ILE A 13 -55.89 -92.09 17.00
C ILE A 13 -55.71 -90.91 17.96
N ILE A 14 -56.30 -90.97 19.15
CA ILE A 14 -56.18 -89.90 20.14
C ILE A 14 -54.74 -89.74 20.61
N THR A 15 -54.05 -90.85 20.92
CA THR A 15 -52.64 -90.81 21.32
C THR A 15 -51.72 -90.34 20.18
N PHE A 16 -51.97 -90.76 18.95
CA PHE A 16 -51.26 -90.25 17.77
C PHE A 16 -51.48 -88.73 17.58
N CYS A 17 -52.72 -88.26 17.74
CA CYS A 17 -53.04 -86.83 17.69
C CYS A 17 -52.35 -86.03 18.79
N ILE A 18 -52.30 -86.54 20.03
CA ILE A 18 -51.64 -85.88 21.16
C ILE A 18 -50.13 -85.81 20.93
N ILE A 19 -49.50 -86.90 20.49
CA ILE A 19 -48.06 -86.94 20.22
C ILE A 19 -47.71 -86.04 19.03
N SER A 20 -48.51 -86.07 17.96
CA SER A 20 -48.34 -85.20 16.80
C SER A 20 -48.51 -83.72 17.17
N TYR A 21 -49.51 -83.40 17.99
CA TYR A 21 -49.71 -82.05 18.52
C TYR A 21 -48.53 -81.60 19.37
N PHE A 22 -47.98 -82.47 20.21
CA PHE A 22 -46.83 -82.15 21.06
C PHE A 22 -45.54 -81.94 20.26
N ILE A 23 -45.29 -82.79 19.24
CA ILE A 23 -44.16 -82.64 18.32
C ILE A 23 -44.27 -81.35 17.53
N PHE A 24 -45.46 -81.05 17.01
CA PHE A 24 -45.72 -79.82 16.27
C PHE A 24 -45.56 -78.59 17.15
N TYR A 25 -46.13 -78.60 18.36
CA TYR A 25 -46.01 -77.51 19.34
C TYR A 25 -44.56 -77.26 19.75
N LYS A 26 -43.78 -78.32 20.00
CA LYS A 26 -42.34 -78.21 20.32
C LYS A 26 -41.53 -77.66 19.14
N SER A 27 -41.83 -78.10 17.91
CA SER A 27 -41.17 -77.60 16.70
C SER A 27 -41.52 -76.14 16.43
N TRP A 28 -42.78 -75.76 16.62
CA TRP A 28 -43.29 -74.40 16.47
C TRP A 28 -42.70 -73.44 17.51
N LEU A 29 -42.62 -73.83 18.78
CA LEU A 29 -41.93 -73.06 19.82
C LEU A 29 -40.45 -72.84 19.51
N LYS A 30 -39.75 -73.86 19.00
CA LYS A 30 -38.34 -73.74 18.62
C LYS A 30 -38.17 -72.80 17.41
N SER A 31 -39.08 -72.85 16.45
CA SER A 31 -39.11 -71.93 15.30
C SER A 31 -39.38 -70.48 15.73
N LEU A 32 -40.35 -70.27 16.61
CA LEU A 32 -40.67 -68.95 17.16
C LEU A 32 -39.52 -68.37 18.00
N GLY A 33 -38.87 -69.21 18.82
CA GLY A 33 -37.70 -68.79 19.59
C GLY A 33 -36.54 -68.34 18.69
N ASN A 34 -36.29 -69.07 17.58
CA ASN A 34 -35.27 -68.68 16.60
C ASN A 34 -35.64 -67.38 15.84
N GLU A 35 -36.88 -67.19 15.43
CA GLU A 35 -37.33 -65.97 14.75
C GLU A 35 -37.33 -64.76 15.70
N MET A 36 -37.77 -64.93 16.96
CA MET A 36 -37.70 -63.88 17.99
C MET A 36 -36.27 -63.51 18.35
N ALA A 37 -35.34 -64.47 18.44
CA ALA A 37 -33.92 -64.20 18.63
C ALA A 37 -33.30 -63.45 17.44
N LYS A 38 -33.70 -63.77 16.20
CA LYS A 38 -33.29 -63.02 15.00
C LYS A 38 -33.86 -61.60 14.96
N LEU A 39 -35.10 -61.41 15.39
CA LEU A 39 -35.74 -60.09 15.43
C LEU A 39 -35.12 -59.19 16.50
N THR A 40 -34.90 -59.71 17.71
CA THR A 40 -34.22 -58.98 18.78
C THR A 40 -32.78 -58.62 18.42
N THR A 41 -32.04 -59.55 17.80
CA THR A 41 -30.68 -59.24 17.30
C THR A 41 -30.70 -58.20 16.17
N ARG A 42 -31.66 -58.24 15.24
CA ARG A 42 -31.82 -57.20 14.21
C ARG A 42 -32.16 -55.84 14.81
N GLU A 43 -33.10 -55.78 15.74
CA GLU A 43 -33.52 -54.52 16.38
C GLU A 43 -32.40 -53.91 17.22
N GLN A 44 -31.61 -54.74 17.91
CA GLN A 44 -30.39 -54.31 18.61
C GLN A 44 -29.33 -53.82 17.63
N LEU A 45 -29.15 -54.50 16.49
CA LEU A 45 -28.21 -54.08 15.45
C LEU A 45 -28.62 -52.73 14.85
N THR A 46 -29.90 -52.50 14.57
CA THR A 46 -30.40 -51.23 14.04
C THR A 46 -30.27 -50.10 15.05
N LYS A 47 -30.56 -50.34 16.34
CA LYS A 47 -30.34 -49.35 17.40
C LYS A 47 -28.86 -49.01 17.56
N LEU A 48 -27.99 -50.02 17.50
CA LEU A 48 -26.55 -49.81 17.54
C LEU A 48 -26.06 -49.01 16.31
N GLU A 49 -26.57 -49.31 15.11
CA GLU A 49 -26.26 -48.53 13.90
C GLU A 49 -26.74 -47.07 14.00
N GLU A 50 -27.93 -46.84 14.53
CA GLU A 50 -28.48 -45.49 14.75
C GLU A 50 -27.67 -44.72 15.81
N ASP A 51 -27.33 -45.35 16.94
CA ASP A 51 -26.50 -44.75 17.98
C ASP A 51 -25.09 -44.45 17.48
N VAL A 52 -24.48 -45.36 16.71
CA VAL A 52 -23.17 -45.14 16.09
C VAL A 52 -23.24 -43.97 15.11
N LYS A 53 -24.26 -43.92 14.23
CA LYS A 53 -24.45 -42.79 13.28
C LYS A 53 -24.64 -41.48 14.02
N LYS A 54 -25.47 -41.47 15.07
CA LYS A 54 -25.75 -40.29 15.88
C LYS A 54 -24.50 -39.79 16.58
N ASN A 55 -23.77 -40.68 17.26
CA ASN A 55 -22.53 -40.33 17.97
C ASN A 55 -21.45 -39.86 16.98
N PHE A 56 -21.33 -40.51 15.81
CA PHE A 56 -20.45 -40.01 14.75
C PHE A 56 -20.84 -38.60 14.31
N ASN A 57 -22.12 -38.35 14.08
CA ASN A 57 -22.60 -37.04 13.63
C ASN A 57 -22.36 -35.96 14.70
N GLU A 58 -22.61 -36.28 15.97
CA GLU A 58 -22.32 -35.41 17.12
C GLU A 58 -20.83 -35.09 17.24
N GLN A 59 -19.95 -36.10 17.09
CA GLN A 59 -18.50 -35.88 17.06
C GLN A 59 -18.08 -35.01 15.87
N LEU A 60 -18.65 -35.25 14.69
CA LEU A 60 -18.35 -34.51 13.47
C LEU A 60 -18.74 -33.04 13.62
N GLU A 61 -19.93 -32.75 14.16
CA GLU A 61 -20.37 -31.39 14.45
C GLU A 61 -19.52 -30.74 15.56
N SER A 62 -19.14 -31.48 16.61
CA SER A 62 -18.23 -30.97 17.63
C SER A 62 -16.86 -30.61 17.05
N TYR A 63 -16.29 -31.46 16.19
CA TYR A 63 -15.01 -31.21 15.53
C TYR A 63 -15.09 -30.00 14.59
N LYS A 64 -16.16 -29.89 13.78
CA LYS A 64 -16.39 -28.71 12.92
C LYS A 64 -16.48 -27.43 13.75
N SER A 65 -17.23 -27.46 14.85
CA SER A 65 -17.39 -26.31 15.74
C SER A 65 -16.05 -25.88 16.33
N LYS A 66 -15.27 -26.83 16.90
CA LYS A 66 -13.95 -26.54 17.46
C LYS A 66 -12.98 -26.01 16.41
N LEU A 67 -12.98 -26.59 15.21
CA LEU A 67 -12.12 -26.15 14.13
C LEU A 67 -12.47 -24.72 13.67
N ASN A 68 -13.76 -24.41 13.54
CA ASN A 68 -14.21 -23.06 13.21
C ASN A 68 -13.88 -22.04 14.31
N GLU A 69 -14.00 -22.44 15.58
CA GLU A 69 -13.61 -21.61 16.72
C GLU A 69 -12.11 -21.33 16.70
N GLU A 70 -11.27 -22.37 16.57
CA GLU A 70 -9.81 -22.21 16.45
C GLU A 70 -9.39 -21.39 15.22
N LEU A 71 -10.05 -21.59 14.08
CA LEU A 71 -9.85 -20.78 12.87
C LEU A 71 -10.21 -19.33 13.13
N SER A 72 -11.35 -19.05 13.75
CA SER A 72 -11.79 -17.69 14.05
C SER A 72 -10.84 -17.01 15.04
N LEU A 73 -10.45 -17.71 16.10
CA LEU A 73 -9.48 -17.25 17.10
C LEU A 73 -8.11 -16.92 16.50
N LYS A 74 -7.71 -17.56 15.38
CA LYS A 74 -6.45 -17.29 14.69
C LYS A 74 -6.58 -16.27 13.56
N ILE A 75 -7.66 -16.32 12.77
CA ILE A 75 -7.86 -15.46 11.59
C ILE A 75 -8.28 -14.05 11.99
N GLU A 76 -9.17 -13.90 12.95
CA GLU A 76 -9.62 -12.57 13.39
C GLU A 76 -8.49 -11.66 13.88
N PRO A 77 -7.57 -12.10 14.76
CA PRO A 77 -6.46 -11.25 15.17
C PRO A 77 -5.51 -10.93 14.01
N LEU A 78 -5.20 -11.89 13.14
CA LEU A 78 -4.37 -11.64 11.95
C LEU A 78 -5.01 -10.64 11.00
N LYS A 79 -6.32 -10.74 10.75
CA LYS A 79 -7.07 -9.78 9.92
C LYS A 79 -7.09 -8.40 10.55
N SER A 80 -7.27 -8.32 11.87
CA SER A 80 -7.22 -7.08 12.64
C SER A 80 -5.82 -6.44 12.58
N GLU A 81 -4.77 -7.23 12.76
CA GLU A 81 -3.37 -6.78 12.67
C GLU A 81 -3.03 -6.28 11.27
N LEU A 82 -3.40 -7.02 10.22
CA LEU A 82 -3.20 -6.61 8.83
C LEU A 82 -3.94 -5.30 8.53
N SER A 83 -5.18 -5.16 9.02
CA SER A 83 -5.96 -3.93 8.87
C SER A 83 -5.30 -2.75 9.58
N LYS A 84 -4.80 -2.95 10.82
CA LYS A 84 -4.04 -1.93 11.57
C LYS A 84 -2.77 -1.53 10.82
N ASN A 85 -1.98 -2.50 10.37
CA ASN A 85 -0.75 -2.22 9.62
C ASN A 85 -1.03 -1.47 8.32
N ASN A 86 -2.07 -1.85 7.59
CA ASN A 86 -2.50 -1.13 6.38
C ASN A 86 -2.88 0.32 6.70
N ILE A 87 -3.66 0.56 7.76
CA ILE A 87 -4.01 1.92 8.20
C ILE A 87 -2.74 2.70 8.59
N THR A 88 -1.82 2.11 9.35
CA THR A 88 -0.55 2.74 9.72
C THR A 88 0.27 3.11 8.49
N HIS A 89 0.41 2.21 7.52
CA HIS A 89 1.12 2.49 6.28
C HIS A 89 0.44 3.61 5.48
N GLN A 90 -0.89 3.62 5.38
CA GLN A 90 -1.63 4.70 4.71
C GLN A 90 -1.42 6.05 5.40
N ILE A 91 -1.43 6.10 6.73
CA ILE A 91 -1.19 7.33 7.50
C ILE A 91 0.25 7.82 7.27
N GLN A 92 1.23 6.94 7.41
CA GLN A 92 2.65 7.28 7.18
C GLN A 92 2.91 7.76 5.76
N PHE A 93 2.35 7.05 4.78
CA PHE A 93 2.43 7.42 3.37
C PHE A 93 1.79 8.78 3.11
N SER A 94 0.56 9.00 3.59
CA SER A 94 -0.15 10.27 3.43
C SER A 94 0.63 11.43 4.05
N TYR A 95 1.17 11.23 5.26
CA TYR A 95 1.99 12.23 5.95
C TYR A 95 3.25 12.56 5.15
N LEU A 96 4.01 11.54 4.70
CA LEU A 96 5.23 11.73 3.93
C LEU A 96 4.94 12.45 2.60
N HIS A 97 3.86 12.08 1.91
CA HIS A 97 3.43 12.73 0.68
C HIS A 97 3.03 14.19 0.91
N GLN A 98 2.33 14.48 2.00
CA GLN A 98 1.96 15.84 2.37
C GLN A 98 3.19 16.70 2.67
N GLU A 99 4.13 16.19 3.48
CA GLU A 99 5.37 16.90 3.80
C GLU A 99 6.23 17.12 2.56
N ARG A 100 6.41 16.08 1.72
CA ARG A 100 7.10 16.22 0.44
C ARG A 100 6.44 17.27 -0.46
N GLY A 101 5.10 17.34 -0.44
CA GLY A 101 4.35 18.35 -1.18
C GLY A 101 4.61 19.78 -0.70
N LYS A 102 4.61 20.00 0.61
CA LYS A 102 4.97 21.30 1.22
C LYS A 102 6.40 21.72 0.87
N VAL A 103 7.35 20.79 1.01
CA VAL A 103 8.77 21.02 0.70
C VAL A 103 8.94 21.38 -0.77
N THR A 104 8.29 20.64 -1.66
CA THR A 104 8.31 20.88 -3.11
C THR A 104 7.82 22.28 -3.46
N LEU A 105 6.66 22.68 -2.91
CA LEU A 105 6.06 23.98 -3.18
C LEU A 105 6.95 25.13 -2.70
N GLU A 106 7.49 25.02 -1.49
CA GLU A 106 8.33 26.07 -0.91
C GLU A 106 9.68 26.17 -1.63
N LEU A 107 10.27 25.04 -2.01
CA LEU A 107 11.48 25.00 -2.83
C LEU A 107 11.26 25.72 -4.18
N TYR A 108 10.12 25.46 -4.84
CA TYR A 108 9.78 26.11 -6.10
C TYR A 108 9.60 27.63 -5.94
N LYS A 109 8.94 28.09 -4.87
CA LYS A 109 8.81 29.53 -4.57
C LYS A 109 10.17 30.21 -4.43
N LYS A 110 11.09 29.59 -3.68
CA LYS A 110 12.45 30.11 -3.49
C LYS A 110 13.24 30.15 -4.81
N LEU A 111 13.07 29.15 -5.66
CA LEU A 111 13.67 29.15 -6.99
C LEU A 111 13.14 30.29 -7.87
N GLN A 112 11.83 30.55 -7.82
CA GLN A 112 11.22 31.65 -8.56
C GLN A 112 11.75 33.01 -8.07
N GLU A 113 11.93 33.18 -6.76
CA GLU A 113 12.53 34.39 -6.20
C GLU A 113 14.01 34.55 -6.60
N LEU A 114 14.79 33.47 -6.57
CA LEU A 114 16.16 33.44 -7.08
C LEU A 114 16.21 33.84 -8.57
N HIS A 115 15.34 33.27 -9.40
CA HIS A 115 15.28 33.60 -10.82
C HIS A 115 14.88 35.06 -11.06
N SER A 116 13.83 35.53 -10.39
CA SER A 116 13.34 36.91 -10.50
C SER A 116 14.38 37.94 -10.08
N SER A 117 15.06 37.69 -8.94
CA SER A 117 16.12 38.57 -8.43
C SER A 117 17.32 38.60 -9.40
N MET A 118 17.73 37.44 -9.93
CA MET A 118 18.81 37.34 -10.91
C MET A 118 18.48 38.08 -12.22
N ILE A 119 17.26 37.96 -12.74
CA ILE A 119 16.84 38.74 -13.93
C ILE A 119 16.92 40.24 -13.65
N SER A 120 16.40 40.70 -12.52
CA SER A 120 16.39 42.11 -12.15
C SER A 120 17.80 42.68 -12.05
N TRP A 121 18.70 41.94 -11.40
CA TRP A 121 20.06 42.40 -11.17
C TRP A 121 20.94 42.33 -12.42
N THR A 122 20.76 41.30 -13.26
CA THR A 122 21.54 41.12 -14.50
C THR A 122 20.94 41.84 -15.71
N ALA A 123 19.82 42.55 -15.55
CA ALA A 123 19.19 43.28 -16.64
C ALA A 123 20.14 44.33 -17.25
N ARG A 124 20.24 44.35 -18.58
CA ARG A 124 21.06 45.34 -19.32
C ARG A 124 20.60 46.78 -19.07
N LEU A 125 19.28 46.98 -18.97
CA LEU A 125 18.68 48.27 -18.65
C LEU A 125 17.95 48.11 -17.33
N GLN A 126 18.42 48.84 -16.33
CA GLN A 126 17.84 48.87 -15.01
C GLN A 126 17.07 50.17 -14.84
N ARG A 127 15.83 50.07 -14.34
CA ARG A 127 15.05 51.26 -13.97
C ARG A 127 15.70 51.88 -12.73
N VAL A 128 16.04 53.15 -12.80
CA VAL A 128 16.50 53.95 -11.64
C VAL A 128 15.39 54.92 -11.29
N ILE A 129 15.00 54.97 -10.01
CA ILE A 129 13.92 55.84 -9.53
C ILE A 129 14.52 57.01 -8.73
N ILE A 130 15.45 56.71 -7.81
CA ILE A 130 15.99 57.68 -6.86
C ILE A 130 17.52 57.73 -6.99
N ASP A 131 18.19 56.60 -6.80
CA ASP A 131 19.65 56.53 -6.70
C ASP A 131 20.14 55.24 -7.35
N ALA A 132 20.96 55.37 -8.39
CA ALA A 132 21.44 54.23 -9.17
C ALA A 132 22.37 53.31 -8.37
N GLU A 133 23.21 53.85 -7.49
CA GLU A 133 24.19 53.08 -6.72
C GLU A 133 23.49 52.29 -5.61
N LYS A 134 22.62 52.97 -4.85
CA LYS A 134 21.84 52.33 -3.79
C LYS A 134 20.90 51.25 -4.34
N GLU A 135 20.16 51.55 -5.41
CA GLU A 135 19.25 50.56 -6.01
C GLU A 135 20.00 49.35 -6.60
N ASP A 136 21.23 49.55 -7.08
CA ASP A 136 22.05 48.43 -7.55
C ASP A 136 22.56 47.55 -6.40
N GLU A 137 23.01 48.17 -5.31
CA GLU A 137 23.39 47.46 -4.09
C GLU A 137 22.21 46.65 -3.54
N GLU A 138 21.01 47.23 -3.48
CA GLU A 138 19.79 46.53 -3.05
C GLU A 138 19.48 45.31 -3.92
N ARG A 139 19.65 45.41 -5.25
CA ARG A 139 19.50 44.26 -6.15
C ARG A 139 20.54 43.17 -5.90
N ALA A 140 21.79 43.56 -5.68
CA ALA A 140 22.86 42.63 -5.36
C ALA A 140 22.59 41.91 -4.03
N ILE A 141 22.13 42.64 -3.00
CA ILE A 141 21.72 42.08 -1.70
C ILE A 141 20.55 41.09 -1.89
N ARG A 142 19.52 41.47 -2.66
CA ARG A 142 18.37 40.60 -2.95
C ARG A 142 18.80 39.28 -3.59
N VAL A 143 19.71 39.33 -4.57
CA VAL A 143 20.26 38.11 -5.21
C VAL A 143 21.02 37.24 -4.20
N ASN A 144 21.91 37.84 -3.39
CA ASN A 144 22.67 37.08 -2.40
C ASN A 144 21.75 36.39 -1.38
N ASN A 145 20.72 37.10 -0.90
CA ASN A 145 19.72 36.54 0.00
C ASN A 145 18.95 35.40 -0.67
N ALA A 146 18.50 35.58 -1.92
CA ALA A 146 17.75 34.55 -2.64
C ALA A 146 18.60 33.29 -2.91
N ILE A 147 19.89 33.45 -3.24
CA ILE A 147 20.84 32.35 -3.40
C ILE A 147 21.00 31.59 -2.07
N GLN A 148 21.22 32.30 -0.97
CA GLN A 148 21.38 31.72 0.35
C GLN A 148 20.11 31.00 0.82
N ASP A 149 18.95 31.64 0.65
CA ASP A 149 17.66 31.09 1.04
C ASP A 149 17.32 29.82 0.26
N PHE A 150 17.50 29.84 -1.06
CA PHE A 150 17.29 28.66 -1.88
C PHE A 150 18.28 27.55 -1.52
N GLY A 151 19.58 27.85 -1.47
CA GLY A 151 20.63 26.86 -1.19
C GLY A 151 20.48 26.20 0.18
N ASN A 152 20.20 26.99 1.22
CA ASN A 152 19.97 26.48 2.57
C ASN A 152 18.70 25.63 2.65
N TYR A 153 17.60 26.12 2.08
CA TYR A 153 16.34 25.39 2.10
C TYR A 153 16.45 24.06 1.36
N TYR A 154 17.03 24.07 0.16
CA TYR A 154 17.27 22.86 -0.62
C TYR A 154 18.18 21.87 0.12
N THR A 155 19.33 22.32 0.62
CA THR A 155 20.29 21.45 1.30
C THR A 155 19.67 20.76 2.52
N ASN A 156 18.87 21.48 3.30
CA ASN A 156 18.20 20.95 4.49
C ASN A 156 17.06 19.97 4.15
N ASN A 157 16.51 20.04 2.94
CA ASN A 157 15.34 19.26 2.54
C ASN A 157 15.61 18.27 1.39
N LYS A 158 16.85 18.13 0.92
CA LYS A 158 17.17 17.27 -0.23
C LYS A 158 16.83 15.79 -0.04
N LEU A 159 16.73 15.34 1.23
CA LEU A 159 16.32 13.98 1.59
C LEU A 159 14.90 13.62 1.14
N PHE A 160 14.05 14.59 0.84
CA PHE A 160 12.69 14.36 0.35
C PHE A 160 12.63 14.00 -1.15
N PHE A 161 13.76 14.02 -1.85
CA PHE A 161 13.84 13.81 -3.29
C PHE A 161 14.77 12.66 -3.68
N THR A 162 14.63 12.19 -4.92
CA THR A 162 15.48 11.15 -5.50
C THR A 162 16.85 11.72 -5.88
N SER A 163 17.89 10.88 -5.96
CA SER A 163 19.25 11.32 -6.33
C SER A 163 19.27 12.04 -7.69
N GLU A 164 18.62 11.47 -8.70
CA GLU A 164 18.52 12.06 -10.04
C GLU A 164 17.88 13.47 -10.00
N PHE A 165 16.88 13.66 -9.14
CA PHE A 165 16.24 14.97 -8.99
C PHE A 165 17.15 15.98 -8.28
N CYS A 166 17.88 15.52 -7.27
CA CYS A 166 18.88 16.34 -6.57
C CYS A 166 20.00 16.77 -7.53
N GLU A 167 20.54 15.86 -8.34
CA GLU A 167 21.58 16.17 -9.33
C GLU A 167 21.14 17.27 -10.29
N PHE A 168 19.90 17.20 -10.78
CA PHE A 168 19.33 18.24 -11.64
C PHE A 168 19.23 19.60 -10.94
N ILE A 169 18.80 19.63 -9.68
CA ILE A 169 18.74 20.88 -8.89
C ILE A 169 20.15 21.42 -8.63
N ASP A 170 21.10 20.56 -8.30
CA ASP A 170 22.49 20.92 -8.03
C ASP A 170 23.11 21.60 -9.25
N GLU A 171 22.92 21.04 -10.45
CA GLU A 171 23.39 21.64 -11.70
C GLU A 171 22.73 22.99 -11.99
N LEU A 172 21.41 23.10 -11.79
CA LEU A 172 20.69 24.34 -11.98
C LEU A 172 21.18 25.42 -11.01
N PHE A 173 21.32 25.07 -9.73
CA PHE A 173 21.77 25.99 -8.69
C PHE A 173 23.22 26.42 -8.91
N LYS A 174 24.09 25.48 -9.28
CA LYS A 174 25.48 25.77 -9.65
C LYS A 174 25.55 26.80 -10.78
N SER A 175 24.71 26.65 -11.81
CA SER A 175 24.65 27.64 -12.90
C SER A 175 24.27 29.04 -12.40
N TYR A 176 23.31 29.16 -11.47
CA TYR A 176 22.96 30.46 -10.88
C TYR A 176 24.12 31.04 -10.06
N TRP A 177 24.75 30.21 -9.24
CA TRP A 177 25.86 30.60 -8.38
C TRP A 177 27.04 31.13 -9.20
N GLU A 178 27.50 30.36 -10.20
CA GLU A 178 28.62 30.72 -11.07
C GLU A 178 28.34 32.02 -11.83
N LYS A 179 27.15 32.16 -12.42
CA LYS A 179 26.75 33.39 -13.13
C LYS A 179 26.66 34.60 -12.23
N SER A 180 26.14 34.43 -11.02
CA SER A 180 26.05 35.51 -10.05
C SER A 180 27.44 36.01 -9.66
N TRP A 181 28.35 35.08 -9.39
CA TRP A 181 29.74 35.39 -9.07
C TRP A 181 30.44 36.11 -10.22
N ASP A 182 30.32 35.56 -11.42
CA ASP A 182 30.92 36.10 -12.65
C ASP A 182 30.42 37.51 -12.95
N PHE A 183 29.11 37.73 -12.85
CA PHE A 183 28.51 39.04 -13.06
C PHE A 183 28.97 40.05 -12.01
N LYS A 184 28.98 39.66 -10.73
CA LYS A 184 29.47 40.51 -9.63
C LYS A 184 30.92 40.94 -9.86
N TYR A 185 31.76 39.96 -10.18
CA TYR A 185 33.18 40.16 -10.38
C TYR A 185 33.44 41.16 -11.52
N LYS A 186 32.85 40.90 -12.70
CA LYS A 186 32.99 41.76 -13.88
C LYS A 186 32.47 43.17 -13.60
N LYS A 187 31.28 43.29 -13.01
CA LYS A 187 30.68 44.57 -12.64
C LYS A 187 31.56 45.37 -11.67
N SER A 188 32.11 44.73 -10.64
CA SER A 188 32.99 45.38 -9.68
C SER A 188 34.30 45.87 -10.31
N ARG A 189 34.87 45.11 -11.26
CA ARG A 189 36.07 45.53 -12.01
C ARG A 189 35.81 46.73 -12.93
N ILE A 190 34.65 46.79 -13.56
CA ILE A 190 34.24 47.96 -14.35
C ILE A 190 34.06 49.18 -13.44
N ALA A 191 33.34 49.01 -12.32
CA ALA A 191 33.06 50.10 -11.38
C ALA A 191 34.32 50.67 -10.71
N SER A 192 35.38 49.87 -10.53
CA SER A 192 36.62 50.36 -9.94
C SER A 192 37.44 51.27 -10.88
N GLY A 193 37.10 51.34 -12.17
CA GLY A 193 37.79 52.17 -13.16
C GLY A 193 39.22 51.72 -13.49
N GLN A 194 39.64 50.53 -13.04
CA GLN A 194 41.00 50.00 -13.20
C GLN A 194 41.14 49.04 -14.40
N VAL A 195 40.25 49.13 -15.39
CA VAL A 195 40.24 48.26 -16.57
C VAL A 195 40.59 49.03 -17.83
N THR A 196 41.36 48.40 -18.73
CA THR A 196 41.60 48.97 -20.06
C THR A 196 40.31 48.95 -20.89
N GLN A 197 40.26 49.72 -21.97
CA GLN A 197 39.10 49.73 -22.88
C GLN A 197 38.78 48.32 -23.42
N GLU A 198 39.80 47.56 -23.80
CA GLU A 198 39.65 46.17 -24.27
C GLU A 198 38.99 45.26 -23.22
N TYR A 199 39.39 45.39 -21.94
CA TYR A 199 38.76 44.64 -20.85
C TYR A 199 37.34 45.12 -20.56
N TYR A 200 37.07 46.42 -20.68
CA TYR A 200 35.73 46.99 -20.52
C TYR A 200 34.76 46.41 -21.56
N ASP A 201 35.16 46.39 -22.82
CA ASP A 201 34.34 45.87 -23.92
C ASP A 201 34.08 44.36 -23.75
N THR A 202 35.11 43.61 -23.37
CA THR A 202 35.02 42.17 -23.09
C THR A 202 34.05 41.88 -21.95
N TYR A 203 34.23 42.51 -20.79
CA TYR A 203 33.37 42.29 -19.62
C TYR A 203 31.93 42.72 -19.88
N THR A 204 31.71 43.79 -20.65
CA THR A 204 30.36 44.25 -21.01
C THR A 204 29.65 43.22 -21.88
N GLU A 205 30.34 42.62 -22.85
CA GLU A 205 29.75 41.57 -23.69
C GLU A 205 29.48 40.28 -22.88
N GLU A 206 30.43 39.84 -22.05
CA GLU A 206 30.22 38.67 -21.18
C GLU A 206 29.07 38.88 -20.18
N MET A 207 28.92 40.08 -19.60
CA MET A 207 27.79 40.41 -18.73
C MET A 207 26.46 40.39 -19.48
N LYS A 208 26.46 40.79 -20.76
CA LYS A 208 25.29 40.70 -21.64
C LYS A 208 24.95 39.25 -21.96
N GLU A 209 25.94 38.39 -22.21
CA GLU A 209 25.73 36.95 -22.40
C GLU A 209 25.11 36.31 -21.15
N ILE A 210 25.61 36.66 -19.95
CA ILE A 210 25.02 36.20 -18.68
C ILE A 210 23.56 36.64 -18.58
N SER A 211 23.25 37.92 -18.89
CA SER A 211 21.89 38.45 -18.87
C SER A 211 20.95 37.66 -19.79
N ILE A 212 21.40 37.36 -21.01
CA ILE A 212 20.65 36.56 -22.00
C ILE A 212 20.45 35.14 -21.48
N GLU A 213 21.49 34.50 -20.94
CA GLU A 213 21.40 33.13 -20.46
C GLU A 213 20.44 33.01 -19.26
N VAL A 214 20.52 33.93 -18.30
CA VAL A 214 19.62 33.99 -17.14
C VAL A 214 18.18 34.21 -17.58
N ARG A 215 17.93 35.10 -18.54
CA ARG A 215 16.58 35.46 -18.99
C ARG A 215 15.96 34.43 -19.93
N ASP A 216 16.76 33.82 -20.81
CA ASP A 216 16.23 33.05 -21.96
C ASP A 216 16.48 31.55 -21.82
N LYS A 217 17.64 31.12 -21.29
CA LYS A 217 17.98 29.67 -21.19
C LYS A 217 17.58 29.05 -19.86
N LEU A 218 17.83 29.72 -18.73
CA LEU A 218 17.49 29.17 -17.40
C LEU A 218 15.98 28.96 -17.17
N PRO A 219 15.04 29.74 -17.74
CA PRO A 219 13.62 29.42 -17.63
C PRO A 219 13.25 28.08 -18.25
N GLU A 220 13.96 27.61 -19.28
CA GLU A 220 13.70 26.29 -19.88
C GLU A 220 13.99 25.17 -18.87
N LYS A 221 15.11 25.28 -18.15
CA LYS A 221 15.45 24.36 -17.04
C LYS A 221 14.44 24.46 -15.89
N ILE A 222 13.94 25.65 -15.58
CA ILE A 222 12.88 25.83 -14.58
C ILE A 222 11.58 25.15 -15.01
N LYS A 223 11.19 25.25 -16.29
CA LYS A 223 10.00 24.55 -16.82
C LYS A 223 10.15 23.03 -16.77
N GLU A 224 11.34 22.52 -17.04
CA GLU A 224 11.63 21.09 -16.87
C GLU A 224 11.49 20.68 -15.40
N LEU A 225 12.04 21.47 -14.47
CA LEU A 225 11.90 21.24 -13.04
C LEU A 225 10.44 21.29 -12.59
N GLU A 226 9.66 22.25 -13.08
CA GLU A 226 8.24 22.38 -12.81
C GLU A 226 7.46 21.14 -13.28
N THR A 227 7.83 20.59 -14.44
CA THR A 227 7.27 19.33 -14.94
C THR A 227 7.60 18.16 -14.01
N LYS A 228 8.85 18.07 -13.51
CA LYS A 228 9.25 17.06 -12.53
C LYS A 228 8.51 17.25 -11.20
N PHE A 229 8.30 18.49 -10.74
CA PHE A 229 7.49 18.78 -9.55
C PHE A 229 6.02 18.37 -9.71
N ARG A 230 5.38 18.67 -10.85
CA ARG A 230 4.01 18.23 -11.14
C ARG A 230 3.88 16.71 -11.12
N LYS A 231 4.87 15.99 -11.66
CA LYS A 231 4.95 14.52 -11.58
C LYS A 231 5.06 14.04 -10.12
N LEU A 232 5.91 14.66 -9.30
CA LEU A 232 6.07 14.30 -7.89
C LEU A 232 4.80 14.52 -7.05
N LEU A 233 3.99 15.50 -7.44
CA LEU A 233 2.72 15.87 -6.82
C LEU A 233 1.51 15.13 -7.44
N ASN A 234 1.72 14.27 -8.43
CA ASN A 234 0.66 13.58 -9.18
C ASN A 234 -0.39 14.54 -9.79
N VAL A 235 0.03 15.71 -10.28
CA VAL A 235 -0.84 16.70 -10.96
C VAL A 235 -0.59 16.68 -12.47
N VAL A 236 -0.35 15.49 -13.03
CA VAL A 236 -0.12 15.32 -14.47
C VAL A 236 -1.46 15.02 -15.11
N ASP A 237 -1.84 15.79 -16.14
CA ASP A 237 -3.04 15.49 -16.91
C ASP A 237 -2.93 14.07 -17.50
N GLU A 238 -3.95 13.24 -17.25
CA GLU A 238 -4.09 11.94 -17.93
C GLU A 238 -4.14 12.21 -19.44
N LYS A 239 -3.18 11.64 -20.18
CA LYS A 239 -3.16 11.68 -21.64
C LYS A 239 -4.22 10.77 -22.22
#